data_AF-A0A6J2JXV5-F1
#
_entry.id   AF-A0A6J2JXV5-F1
#
_cell.length_a   1.000
_cell.length_b   1.000
_cell.length_c   1.000
_cell.angle_alpha   90.00
_cell.angle_beta   90.00
_cell.angle_gamma   90.00
#
_symmetry.space_group_name_H-M   'P 1'
#
loop_
_entity.id
_entity.type
_entity.pdbx_description
1 polymer ?
#
loop_
_entity_poly.entity_id
_entity_poly.type
_entity_poly.pdbx_seq_one_letter_code
_entity_poly.pdbx_strand_id
1 'polypeptide(L)'
;MVTMPKKRPFCNAFTGCGRKRSQTAPGMPNQDLMRQRQYVDEDTLGTMLDSESAIDELSRQILSEAKLWEAIQEASAEIARRKQKEFYNSQ
;
A
#
# COMPACT_ATOMS: atom_id res chain seq x y z
N MET A 1 -8.54 -10.30 51.55
CA MET A 1 -8.34 -10.25 50.09
C MET A 1 -7.04 -9.51 49.82
N VAL A 2 -6.01 -10.20 49.31
CA VAL A 2 -4.70 -9.61 49.01
C VAL A 2 -4.80 -8.83 47.70
N THR A 3 -4.60 -7.51 47.72
CA THR A 3 -4.56 -6.68 46.51
C THR A 3 -3.15 -6.74 45.90
N MET A 4 -3.01 -7.29 44.69
CA MET A 4 -1.71 -7.31 44.00
C MET A 4 -1.31 -5.90 43.54
N PRO A 5 -0.05 -5.48 43.72
CA PRO A 5 0.40 -4.16 43.28
C PRO A 5 0.44 -4.05 41.75
N LYS A 6 -0.07 -2.93 41.21
CA LYS A 6 -0.10 -2.63 39.76
C LYS A 6 1.33 -2.52 39.22
N LYS A 7 1.76 -3.51 38.42
CA LYS A 7 3.06 -3.47 37.71
C LYS A 7 3.05 -2.35 36.66
N ARG A 8 4.16 -1.61 36.56
CA ARG A 8 4.33 -0.52 35.58
C ARG A 8 4.24 -1.06 34.14
N PRO A 9 3.59 -0.34 33.21
CA PRO A 9 3.48 -0.78 31.83
C PRO A 9 4.87 -0.88 31.19
N PHE A 10 5.05 -1.86 30.31
CA PHE A 10 6.29 -2.00 29.57
C PHE A 10 6.37 -0.87 28.54
N CYS A 11 7.43 -0.08 28.61
CA CYS A 11 7.68 1.02 27.70
C CYS A 11 9.02 0.80 27.01
N ASN A 12 9.03 0.82 25.68
CA ASN A 12 10.25 0.77 24.89
C ASN A 12 10.19 1.80 23.75
N ALA A 13 11.34 2.28 23.29
CA ALA A 13 11.46 3.42 22.37
C ALA A 13 10.75 3.22 21.02
N PHE A 14 10.57 1.97 20.57
CA PHE A 14 9.95 1.65 19.27
C PHE A 14 8.44 1.37 19.32
N THR A 15 7.85 1.09 20.49
CA THR A 15 6.41 0.76 20.63
C THR A 15 5.66 1.63 21.63
N GLY A 16 6.35 2.55 22.31
CA GLY A 16 5.76 3.39 23.34
C GLY A 16 5.34 2.61 24.59
N CYS A 17 4.79 3.31 25.58
CA CYS A 17 4.36 2.71 26.84
C CYS A 17 3.03 1.98 26.69
N GLY A 18 3.06 0.77 26.14
CA GLY A 18 1.88 -0.06 25.88
C GLY A 18 1.45 -0.93 27.07
N ARG A 19 0.14 -0.98 27.34
CA ARG A 19 -0.48 -1.87 28.33
C ARG A 19 -0.30 -3.34 27.90
N LYS A 20 0.45 -4.16 28.67
CA LYS A 20 0.64 -5.59 28.35
C LYS A 20 -0.69 -6.35 28.42
N ARG A 21 -0.87 -7.27 27.46
CA ARG A 21 -2.02 -8.16 27.19
C ARG A 21 -2.31 -9.15 28.32
N SER A 22 -2.75 -8.67 29.49
CA SER A 22 -3.36 -9.57 30.46
C SER A 22 -4.87 -9.51 30.32
N GLN A 23 -5.44 -10.69 30.12
CA GLN A 23 -6.87 -11.02 30.18
C GLN A 23 -7.61 -10.77 28.87
N THR A 24 -7.77 -11.86 28.12
CA THR A 24 -9.02 -12.25 27.47
C THR A 24 -10.13 -11.24 27.70
N ALA A 25 -10.54 -10.51 26.66
CA ALA A 25 -11.67 -9.60 26.76
C ALA A 25 -12.94 -10.40 27.10
N PRO A 26 -13.56 -10.23 28.27
CA PRO A 26 -14.88 -10.76 28.53
C PRO A 26 -15.87 -9.79 27.86
N GLY A 27 -16.41 -10.16 26.70
CA GLY A 27 -17.46 -9.35 26.06
C GLY A 27 -17.56 -9.35 24.54
N MET A 28 -16.72 -10.06 23.78
CA MET A 28 -16.96 -10.20 22.34
C MET A 28 -17.84 -11.43 22.08
N PRO A 29 -19.10 -11.27 21.64
CA PRO A 29 -19.91 -12.41 21.26
C PRO A 29 -19.28 -13.05 20.01
N ASN A 30 -18.98 -14.34 20.08
CA ASN A 30 -18.51 -15.16 18.94
C ASN A 30 -19.48 -15.12 17.74
N GLN A 31 -20.69 -14.60 17.92
CA GLN A 31 -21.70 -14.48 16.88
C GLN A 31 -21.34 -13.41 15.82
N ASP A 32 -20.61 -12.34 16.20
CA ASP A 32 -20.24 -11.28 15.26
C ASP A 32 -19.18 -11.74 14.25
N LEU A 33 -18.25 -12.61 14.66
CA LEU A 33 -17.23 -13.14 13.74
C LEU A 33 -17.82 -14.16 12.74
N MET A 34 -18.85 -14.93 13.14
CA MET A 34 -19.60 -15.79 12.21
C MET A 34 -20.55 -14.99 11.31
N ARG A 35 -21.27 -13.99 11.85
CA ARG A 35 -22.13 -13.09 11.04
C ARG A 35 -21.34 -12.23 10.07
N GLN A 36 -20.13 -11.79 10.44
CA GLN A 36 -19.23 -11.06 9.54
C GLN A 36 -18.76 -11.94 8.38
N ARG A 37 -18.63 -13.27 8.58
CA ARG A 37 -18.28 -14.21 7.51
C ARG A 37 -19.45 -14.56 6.59
N GLN A 38 -20.69 -14.43 7.08
CA GLN A 38 -21.91 -14.74 6.34
C GLN A 38 -22.49 -13.52 5.58
N TYR A 39 -21.85 -12.35 5.70
CA TYR A 39 -22.29 -11.07 5.12
C TYR A 39 -21.17 -10.43 4.27
N VAL A 40 -20.32 -11.24 3.64
CA VAL A 40 -19.68 -10.82 2.40
C VAL A 40 -20.72 -11.10 1.32
N ASP A 41 -21.51 -10.08 1.02
CA ASP A 41 -22.55 -10.12 -0.01
C ASP A 41 -21.89 -10.46 -1.36
N GLU A 42 -22.50 -11.37 -2.13
CA GLU A 42 -21.99 -11.83 -3.44
C GLU A 42 -21.70 -10.65 -4.37
N ASP A 43 -22.51 -9.59 -4.28
CA ASP A 43 -22.32 -8.33 -5.00
C ASP A 43 -21.05 -7.58 -4.57
N THR A 44 -20.64 -7.67 -3.30
CA THR A 44 -19.37 -7.06 -2.82
C THR A 44 -18.15 -7.84 -3.30
N LEU A 45 -18.26 -9.18 -3.37
CA LEU A 45 -17.21 -10.04 -3.91
C LEU A 45 -17.07 -9.83 -5.42
N GLY A 46 -18.18 -9.75 -6.15
CA GLY A 46 -18.20 -9.41 -7.58
C GLY A 46 -17.57 -8.03 -7.85
N THR A 47 -17.90 -7.03 -7.04
CA THR A 47 -17.30 -5.68 -7.14
C THR A 47 -15.80 -5.68 -6.81
N MET A 48 -15.34 -6.47 -5.84
CA MET A 48 -13.91 -6.62 -5.56
C MET A 48 -13.16 -7.27 -6.72
N LEU A 49 -13.70 -8.35 -7.31
CA LEU A 49 -13.08 -9.03 -8.44
C LEU A 49 -13.04 -8.16 -9.71
N ASP A 50 -14.08 -7.35 -9.94
CA ASP A 50 -14.11 -6.35 -11.02
C ASP A 50 -13.06 -5.25 -10.77
N SER A 51 -12.94 -4.79 -9.51
CA SER A 51 -11.90 -3.84 -9.10
C SER A 51 -10.49 -4.38 -9.29
N GLU A 52 -10.24 -5.67 -9.05
CA GLU A 52 -8.94 -6.30 -9.29
C GLU A 52 -8.55 -6.22 -10.77
N SER A 53 -9.49 -6.49 -11.68
CA SER A 53 -9.25 -6.37 -13.13
C SER A 53 -8.96 -4.93 -13.56
N ALA A 54 -9.67 -3.96 -13.00
CA ALA A 54 -9.44 -2.54 -13.25
C ALA A 54 -8.09 -2.06 -12.69
N ILE A 55 -7.68 -2.56 -11.51
CA ILE A 55 -6.38 -2.29 -10.91
C ILE A 55 -5.25 -2.85 -11.78
N ASP A 56 -5.41 -4.08 -12.27
CA ASP A 56 -4.42 -4.71 -13.16
C ASP A 56 -4.27 -3.92 -14.47
N GLU A 57 -5.36 -3.46 -15.08
CA GLU A 57 -5.31 -2.64 -16.29
C GLU A 57 -4.64 -1.28 -16.02
N LEU A 58 -5.01 -0.60 -14.93
CA LEU A 58 -4.37 0.65 -14.53
C LEU A 58 -2.87 0.45 -14.27
N SER A 59 -2.47 -0.66 -13.66
CA SER A 59 -1.05 -0.97 -13.41
C SER A 59 -0.27 -1.11 -14.73
N ARG A 60 -0.86 -1.78 -15.74
CA ARG A 60 -0.27 -1.92 -17.07
C ARG A 60 -0.14 -0.57 -17.75
N GLN A 61 -1.18 0.26 -17.66
CA GLN A 61 -1.18 1.60 -18.22
C GLN A 61 -0.07 2.46 -17.61
N ILE A 62 0.02 2.52 -16.28
CA ILE A 62 1.06 3.29 -15.56
C ILE A 62 2.47 2.86 -16.00
N LEU A 63 2.72 1.55 -16.08
CA LEU A 63 4.03 1.03 -16.51
C LEU A 63 4.34 1.34 -17.97
N SER A 64 3.34 1.22 -18.86
CA SER A 64 3.51 1.57 -20.27
C SER A 64 3.78 3.06 -20.47
N GLU A 65 3.13 3.92 -19.70
CA GLU A 65 3.32 5.36 -19.73
C GLU A 65 4.70 5.76 -19.21
N ALA A 66 5.15 5.13 -18.12
CA ALA A 66 6.52 5.30 -17.61
C ALA A 66 7.57 4.92 -18.68
N LYS A 67 7.39 3.79 -19.36
CA LYS A 67 8.27 3.34 -20.44
C LYS A 67 8.29 4.32 -21.62
N LEU A 68 7.14 4.88 -21.98
CA LEU A 68 7.05 5.88 -23.04
C LEU A 68 7.81 7.16 -22.64
N TRP A 69 7.68 7.59 -21.39
CA TRP A 69 8.41 8.73 -20.85
C TRP A 69 9.92 8.55 -20.94
N GLU A 70 10.44 7.38 -20.55
CA GLU A 70 11.86 7.06 -20.69
C GLU A 70 12.34 7.14 -22.14
N ALA A 71 11.56 6.58 -23.09
CA ALA A 71 11.89 6.62 -24.51
C ALA A 71 11.90 8.06 -25.07
N ILE A 72 10.91 8.89 -24.68
CA ILE A 72 10.85 10.30 -25.07
C ILE A 72 12.06 11.07 -24.52
N GLN A 73 12.41 10.82 -23.25
CA GLN A 73 13.55 11.46 -22.60
C GLN A 73 14.87 11.08 -23.29
N GLU A 74 15.08 9.81 -23.62
CA GLU A 74 16.27 9.34 -24.33
C GLU A 74 16.36 9.94 -25.73
N ALA A 75 15.26 9.94 -26.48
CA ALA A 75 15.20 10.55 -27.81
C ALA A 75 15.48 12.06 -27.76
N SER A 76 14.94 12.76 -26.75
CA SER A 76 15.17 14.20 -26.55
C SER A 76 16.65 14.50 -26.23
N ALA A 77 17.29 13.68 -25.40
CA ALA A 77 18.71 13.80 -25.07
C ALA A 77 19.60 13.53 -26.29
N GLU A 78 19.25 12.56 -27.13
CA GLU A 78 19.95 12.28 -28.39
C GLU A 78 19.83 13.45 -29.39
N ILE A 79 18.62 14.01 -29.55
CA ILE A 79 18.41 15.19 -30.41
C ILE A 79 19.25 16.38 -29.93
N ALA A 80 19.31 16.61 -28.61
CA ALA A 80 20.13 17.69 -28.05
C ALA A 80 21.62 17.52 -28.36
N ARG A 81 22.15 16.28 -28.24
CA ARG A 81 23.54 15.97 -28.59
C ARG A 81 23.83 16.18 -30.08
N ARG A 82 22.92 15.76 -30.96
CA ARG A 82 23.06 15.97 -32.41
C ARG A 82 23.10 17.45 -32.76
N LYS A 83 22.20 18.26 -32.18
CA LYS A 83 22.19 19.71 -32.39
C LYS A 83 23.49 20.38 -31.95
N GLN A 84 24.08 19.97 -30.83
CA GLN A 84 25.39 20.50 -30.39
C GLN A 84 26.51 20.14 -31.37
N LYS A 85 26.52 18.91 -31.89
CA LYS A 85 27.51 18.46 -32.88
C LYS A 85 27.36 19.20 -34.22
N GLU A 86 26.13 19.40 -34.68
CA GLU A 86 25.84 20.19 -35.88
C GLU A 86 26.27 21.65 -35.72
N PHE A 87 25.98 22.26 -34.56
CA PHE A 87 26.42 23.62 -34.25
C PHE A 87 27.94 23.76 -34.23
N TYR A 88 28.65 22.79 -33.64
CA TYR A 88 30.12 22.77 -33.63
C TYR A 88 30.70 22.59 -35.05
N ASN A 89 30.13 21.70 -35.85
CA ASN A 89 30.60 21.43 -37.22
C ASN A 89 30.28 22.55 -38.22
N SER A 90 29.35 23.46 -37.88
CA SER A 90 28.95 24.60 -38.69
C SER A 90 29.71 25.89 -38.35
N GLN A 91 30.61 25.86 -37.36
CA GLN A 91 31.61 26.91 -37.08
C GLN A 91 32.93 26.57 -37.76
#